data_AF-A0A1G3AN32-F1
#
_entry.id   AF-A0A1G3AN32-F1
#
_cell.length_a   1.000
_cell.length_b   1.000
_cell.length_c   1.000
_cell.angle_alpha   90.00
_cell.angle_beta   90.00
_cell.angle_gamma   90.00
#
_symmetry.space_group_name_H-M   'P 1'
#
loop_
_entity.id
_entity.type
_entity.pdbx_description
1 polymer ?
#
loop_
_entity_poly.entity_id
_entity_poly.type
_entity_poly.pdbx_seq_one_letter_code
_entity_poly.pdbx_strand_id
1 'polypeptide(L)'
;MPSRESVSRVPSYRRHKASGQAVVTLNGREIYLGKWRTKASKAEYDRLIGQWLDSGRSLPHGDEGVTIAELALAYWRFAKRYYRKDGKPTSALDGVRQTLRHLRGLFGSTPVTRFGPRSLMAIRQLLLESGRLNRGTVNKRVDTVKRVLK
;
A
#
# COMPACT_ATOMS: atom_id res chain seq x y z
N MET A 1 23.64 28.03 11.60
CA MET A 1 24.28 26.95 10.81
C MET A 1 23.23 26.40 9.85
N PRO A 2 23.23 26.76 8.56
CA PRO A 2 22.28 26.16 7.63
C PRO A 2 22.77 24.75 7.25
N SER A 3 22.00 23.74 7.64
CA SER A 3 22.19 22.35 7.25
C SER A 3 22.12 22.24 5.72
N ARG A 4 23.17 21.66 5.10
CA ARG A 4 23.21 21.38 3.66
C ARG A 4 21.99 20.56 3.24
N GLU A 5 21.06 21.18 2.54
CA GLU A 5 20.09 20.48 1.70
C GLU A 5 20.88 19.75 0.62
N SER A 6 21.06 18.44 0.79
CA SER A 6 21.74 17.63 -0.21
C SER A 6 20.84 17.52 -1.44
N VAL A 7 21.22 18.21 -2.50
CA VAL A 7 20.65 18.02 -3.84
C VAL A 7 20.81 16.53 -4.16
N SER A 8 19.71 15.78 -4.14
CA SER A 8 19.69 14.34 -4.35
C SER A 8 20.05 14.04 -5.81
N ARG A 9 21.36 13.94 -6.07
CA ARG A 9 21.93 13.56 -7.36
C ARG A 9 21.44 12.18 -7.76
N VAL A 10 21.30 11.96 -9.07
CA VAL A 10 20.96 10.63 -9.62
C VAL A 10 21.97 9.61 -9.09
N PRO A 11 21.50 8.55 -8.40
CA PRO A 11 22.39 7.57 -7.78
C PRO A 11 23.27 6.85 -8.79
N SER A 12 24.55 6.68 -8.44
CA SER A 12 25.57 6.16 -9.36
C SER A 12 25.42 4.65 -9.59
N TYR A 13 25.53 4.22 -10.85
CA TYR A 13 25.73 2.83 -11.27
C TYR A 13 27.15 2.39 -10.87
N ARG A 14 27.26 1.49 -9.89
CA ARG A 14 28.55 1.06 -9.31
C ARG A 14 28.79 -0.45 -9.47
N ARG A 15 30.06 -0.85 -9.43
CA ARG A 15 30.46 -2.26 -9.46
C ARG A 15 30.62 -2.80 -8.04
N HIS A 16 29.88 -3.84 -7.70
CA HIS A 16 30.14 -4.62 -6.50
C HIS A 16 31.38 -5.50 -6.74
N LYS A 17 32.48 -5.22 -6.03
CA LYS A 17 33.79 -5.84 -6.30
C LYS A 17 33.80 -7.36 -6.08
N ALA A 18 33.12 -7.84 -5.04
CA ALA A 18 33.15 -9.26 -4.68
C ALA A 18 32.34 -10.15 -5.63
N SER A 19 31.20 -9.67 -6.15
CA SER A 19 30.34 -10.48 -7.04
C SER A 19 30.45 -10.11 -8.52
N GLY A 20 31.15 -9.02 -8.87
CA GLY A 20 31.22 -8.52 -10.26
C GLY A 20 29.88 -8.01 -10.80
N GLN A 21 28.90 -7.80 -9.94
CA GLN A 21 27.57 -7.31 -10.32
C GLN A 21 27.51 -5.78 -10.31
N ALA A 22 26.57 -5.24 -11.06
CA ALA A 22 26.14 -3.86 -10.99
C ALA A 22 25.24 -3.65 -9.78
N VAL A 23 25.47 -2.55 -9.06
CA VAL A 23 24.73 -2.17 -7.86
C VAL A 23 24.43 -0.67 -7.89
N VAL A 24 23.23 -0.30 -7.45
CA VAL A 24 22.82 1.09 -7.18
C VAL A 24 22.29 1.18 -5.76
N THR A 25 22.56 2.29 -5.07
CA THR A 25 22.03 2.53 -3.72
C THR A 25 20.90 3.54 -3.80
N LEU A 26 19.69 3.09 -3.53
CA LEU A 26 18.47 3.89 -3.57
C LEU A 26 17.82 3.82 -2.18
N ASN A 27 17.48 4.97 -1.58
CA ASN A 27 16.89 5.08 -0.25
C ASN A 27 17.61 4.27 0.85
N GLY A 28 18.95 4.21 0.80
CA GLY A 28 19.77 3.45 1.76
C GLY A 28 19.82 1.93 1.53
N ARG A 29 19.19 1.42 0.47
CA ARG A 29 19.23 0.00 0.08
C ARG A 29 20.08 -0.22 -1.16
N GLU A 30 20.91 -1.26 -1.15
CA GLU A 30 21.66 -1.70 -2.33
C GLU A 30 20.80 -2.64 -3.19
N ILE A 31 20.66 -2.30 -4.47
CA ILE A 31 19.91 -3.08 -5.46
C ILE A 31 20.90 -3.60 -6.50
N TYR A 32 20.91 -4.92 -6.69
CA TYR A 32 21.75 -5.61 -7.67
C TYR A 32 21.02 -5.67 -9.01
N LEU A 33 21.71 -5.24 -10.08
CA LEU A 33 21.14 -5.08 -11.42
C LEU A 33 21.63 -6.18 -12.39
N GLY A 34 22.29 -7.21 -11.85
CA GLY A 34 22.95 -8.26 -12.63
C GLY A 34 24.40 -7.94 -12.98
N LYS A 35 24.98 -8.63 -13.97
CA LYS A 35 26.41 -8.53 -14.30
C LYS A 35 26.81 -7.11 -14.70
N TRP A 36 27.94 -6.63 -14.16
CA TRP A 36 28.47 -5.29 -14.44
C TRP A 36 28.72 -5.07 -15.94
N ARG A 37 28.40 -3.87 -16.43
CA ARG A 37 28.59 -3.41 -17.82
C ARG A 37 27.86 -4.21 -18.91
N THR A 38 26.77 -4.90 -18.57
CA THR A 38 25.90 -5.52 -19.58
C THR A 38 24.81 -4.57 -20.05
N LYS A 39 24.27 -4.79 -21.26
CA LYS A 39 23.10 -4.05 -21.75
C LYS A 39 21.91 -4.25 -20.81
N ALA A 40 21.72 -5.46 -20.30
CA ALA A 40 20.65 -5.80 -19.36
C ALA A 40 20.77 -5.01 -18.04
N SER A 41 21.97 -4.92 -17.44
CA SER A 41 22.12 -4.18 -16.17
C SER A 41 22.02 -2.67 -16.33
N LYS A 42 22.36 -2.13 -17.51
CA LYS A 42 22.11 -0.72 -17.83
C LYS A 42 20.62 -0.44 -18.04
N ALA A 43 19.91 -1.29 -18.77
CA ALA A 43 18.46 -1.14 -18.95
C ALA A 43 17.70 -1.19 -17.62
N GLU A 44 18.08 -2.10 -16.72
CA GLU A 44 17.47 -2.19 -15.39
C GLU A 44 17.83 -0.97 -14.52
N TYR A 45 19.05 -0.44 -14.63
CA TYR A 45 19.43 0.83 -14.01
C TYR A 45 18.54 1.98 -14.49
N ASP A 46 18.41 2.15 -15.81
CA ASP A 46 17.62 3.24 -16.40
C ASP A 46 16.14 3.14 -16.01
N ARG A 47 15.59 1.92 -15.98
CA ARG A 47 14.22 1.65 -15.51
C ARG A 47 14.02 2.04 -14.04
N LEU A 48 14.90 1.58 -13.15
CA LEU A 48 14.82 1.85 -11.71
C LEU A 48 15.01 3.32 -11.38
N ILE A 49 15.93 4.00 -12.06
CA ILE A 49 16.16 5.44 -11.90
C ILE A 49 14.98 6.23 -12.43
N GLY A 50 14.40 5.86 -13.58
CA GLY A 50 13.18 6.49 -14.11
C GLY A 50 12.03 6.40 -13.11
N GLN A 51 11.74 5.20 -12.62
CA GLN A 51 10.70 5.01 -11.59
C GLN A 51 11.01 5.79 -10.30
N TRP A 52 12.27 5.82 -9.86
CA TRP A 52 12.69 6.55 -8.66
C TRP A 52 12.50 8.07 -8.83
N LEU A 53 12.82 8.61 -10.00
CA LEU A 53 12.61 10.03 -10.31
C LEU A 53 11.11 10.37 -10.36
N ASP A 54 10.30 9.55 -11.03
CA ASP A 54 8.86 9.76 -11.17
C ASP A 54 8.12 9.68 -9.83
N SER A 55 8.59 8.84 -8.91
CA SER A 55 8.02 8.68 -7.56
C SER A 55 8.60 9.67 -6.53
N GLY A 56 9.16 10.79 -7.00
CA GLY A 56 9.64 11.87 -6.12
C GLY A 56 10.90 11.50 -5.36
N ARG A 57 11.82 10.77 -6.00
CA ARG A 57 13.09 10.29 -5.41
C ARG A 57 12.88 9.28 -4.28
N SER A 58 11.88 8.43 -4.44
CA SER A 58 11.64 7.28 -3.57
C SER A 58 11.70 6.00 -4.40
N LEU A 59 12.12 4.87 -3.85
CA LEU A 59 11.92 3.63 -4.58
C LEU A 59 10.41 3.38 -4.69
N PRO A 60 9.88 2.95 -5.84
CA PRO A 60 8.61 2.25 -5.84
C PRO A 60 8.80 1.09 -4.88
N HIS A 61 8.06 1.16 -3.79
CA HIS A 61 8.01 0.05 -2.88
C HIS A 61 7.49 -1.14 -3.69
N GLY A 62 8.26 -2.23 -3.74
CA GLY A 62 7.94 -3.45 -4.49
C GLY A 62 6.72 -4.21 -3.97
N ASP A 63 5.69 -3.50 -3.54
CA ASP A 63 4.38 -3.98 -3.17
C ASP A 63 3.40 -3.62 -4.30
N GLU A 64 3.65 -4.12 -5.52
CA GLU A 64 2.63 -4.29 -6.57
C GLU A 64 1.61 -5.39 -6.18
N GLY A 65 1.35 -5.55 -4.89
CA GLY A 65 0.33 -6.44 -4.36
C GLY A 65 -1.04 -5.78 -4.44
N VAL A 66 -2.08 -6.59 -4.26
CA VAL A 66 -3.46 -6.11 -4.20
C VAL A 66 -3.56 -4.95 -3.20
N THR A 67 -4.06 -3.82 -3.66
CA THR A 67 -4.31 -2.66 -2.83
C THR A 67 -5.56 -2.86 -1.99
N ILE A 68 -5.67 -2.12 -0.89
CA ILE A 68 -6.87 -2.12 -0.07
C ILE A 68 -8.11 -1.68 -0.84
N ALA A 69 -7.98 -0.76 -1.82
CA ALA A 69 -9.09 -0.37 -2.69
C ALA A 69 -9.58 -1.53 -3.57
N GLU A 70 -8.67 -2.29 -4.17
CA GLU A 70 -9.00 -3.46 -5.00
C GLU A 70 -9.63 -4.57 -4.16
N LEU A 71 -9.07 -4.85 -2.98
CA LEU A 71 -9.62 -5.82 -2.02
C LEU A 71 -11.03 -5.39 -1.55
N ALA A 72 -11.21 -4.10 -1.22
CA ALA A 72 -12.51 -3.57 -0.84
C ALA A 72 -13.55 -3.71 -1.97
N LEU A 73 -13.16 -3.47 -3.23
CA LEU A 73 -14.03 -3.66 -4.39
C LEU A 73 -14.41 -5.14 -4.57
N ALA A 74 -13.45 -6.05 -4.46
CA ALA A 74 -13.69 -7.49 -4.52
C ALA A 74 -14.66 -7.93 -3.40
N TYR A 75 -14.43 -7.49 -2.17
CA TYR A 75 -15.33 -7.76 -1.05
C TYR A 75 -16.73 -7.17 -1.27
N TRP A 76 -16.86 -5.96 -1.84
CA TRP A 76 -18.15 -5.38 -2.16
C TRP A 76 -18.97 -6.23 -3.15
N ARG A 77 -18.31 -6.79 -4.17
CA ARG A 77 -18.94 -7.71 -5.13
C ARG A 77 -19.40 -9.01 -4.47
N PHE A 78 -18.61 -9.54 -3.54
CA PHE A 78 -19.00 -10.68 -2.71
C PHE A 78 -20.19 -10.33 -1.80
N ALA A 79 -20.09 -9.25 -1.03
CA ALA A 79 -21.07 -8.81 -0.05
C ALA A 79 -22.47 -8.61 -0.65
N LYS A 80 -22.56 -8.02 -1.85
CA LYS A 80 -23.84 -7.83 -2.56
C LYS A 80 -24.58 -9.14 -2.88
N ARG A 81 -23.83 -10.22 -3.09
CA ARG A 81 -24.39 -11.56 -3.36
C ARG A 81 -24.67 -12.31 -2.07
N TYR A 82 -23.79 -12.17 -1.08
CA TYR A 82 -23.83 -12.92 0.18
C TYR A 82 -24.85 -12.38 1.20
N TYR A 83 -24.88 -11.07 1.43
CA TYR A 83 -25.77 -10.46 2.44
C TYR A 83 -27.18 -10.23 1.90
N ARG A 84 -27.84 -11.33 1.51
CA ARG A 84 -29.22 -11.36 1.04
C ARG A 84 -30.07 -12.25 1.94
N LYS A 85 -31.31 -11.83 2.18
CA LYS A 85 -32.37 -12.64 2.78
C LYS A 85 -33.61 -12.51 1.90
N ASP A 86 -34.17 -13.63 1.47
CA ASP A 86 -35.32 -13.68 0.56
C ASP A 86 -35.11 -12.85 -0.73
N GLY A 87 -33.89 -12.94 -1.29
CA GLY A 87 -33.50 -12.19 -2.49
C GLY A 87 -33.23 -10.69 -2.27
N LYS A 88 -33.53 -10.13 -1.10
CA LYS A 88 -33.36 -8.71 -0.77
C LYS A 88 -32.06 -8.45 0.02
N PRO A 89 -31.36 -7.33 -0.22
CA PRO A 89 -30.21 -6.93 0.59
C PRO A 89 -30.61 -6.75 2.06
N THR A 90 -29.77 -7.21 2.97
CA THR A 90 -29.95 -6.95 4.41
C THR A 90 -29.30 -5.62 4.81
N SER A 91 -29.69 -5.05 5.95
CA SER A 91 -29.07 -3.85 6.53
C SER A 91 -27.57 -4.01 6.82
N ALA A 92 -27.07 -5.25 6.89
CA ALA A 92 -25.65 -5.55 6.99
C ALA A 92 -24.87 -5.03 5.76
N LEU A 93 -25.49 -4.99 4.58
CA LEU A 93 -24.84 -4.51 3.36
C LEU A 93 -24.50 -3.01 3.45
N ASP A 94 -25.37 -2.21 4.07
CA ASP A 94 -25.09 -0.78 4.31
C ASP A 94 -23.95 -0.58 5.31
N GLY A 95 -23.90 -1.41 6.35
CA GLY A 95 -22.78 -1.43 7.29
C GLY A 95 -21.44 -1.75 6.60
N VAL A 96 -21.44 -2.73 5.69
CA VAL A 96 -20.28 -3.07 4.86
C VAL A 96 -19.92 -1.88 3.96
N ARG A 97 -20.88 -1.31 3.24
CA ARG A 97 -20.66 -0.16 2.34
C ARG A 97 -19.99 1.01 3.07
N GLN A 98 -20.51 1.37 4.25
CA GLN A 98 -19.92 2.44 5.05
C GLN A 98 -18.51 2.08 5.51
N THR A 99 -18.27 0.85 5.96
CA THR A 99 -16.93 0.41 6.38
C THR A 99 -15.92 0.50 5.25
N LEU A 100 -16.26 -0.03 4.07
CA LEU A 100 -15.39 0.02 2.89
C LEU A 100 -15.07 1.45 2.45
N ARG A 101 -16.00 2.39 2.63
CA ARG A 101 -15.77 3.81 2.32
C ARG A 101 -14.67 4.41 3.21
N HIS A 102 -14.67 4.13 4.51
CA HIS A 102 -13.62 4.61 5.43
C HIS A 102 -12.28 3.94 5.12
N LEU A 103 -12.30 2.62 4.89
CA LEU A 103 -11.12 1.83 4.56
C LEU A 103 -10.44 2.34 3.28
N ARG A 104 -11.21 2.57 2.21
CA ARG A 104 -10.72 3.16 0.95
C ARG A 104 -10.24 4.59 1.13
N GLY A 105 -10.96 5.40 1.94
CA GLY A 105 -10.63 6.81 2.14
C GLY A 105 -9.27 7.02 2.82
N LEU A 106 -8.92 6.17 3.78
CA LEU A 106 -7.64 6.28 4.50
C LEU A 106 -6.50 5.49 3.85
N PHE A 107 -6.80 4.32 3.28
CA PHE A 107 -5.78 3.34 2.90
C PHE A 107 -5.92 2.84 1.46
N GLY A 108 -6.73 3.48 0.61
CA GLY A 108 -7.08 2.97 -0.72
C GLY A 108 -5.88 2.55 -1.58
N SER A 109 -4.84 3.38 -1.63
CA SER A 109 -3.60 3.11 -2.38
C SER A 109 -2.56 2.30 -1.59
N THR A 110 -2.87 1.94 -0.34
CA THR A 110 -1.99 1.12 0.50
C THR A 110 -2.08 -0.34 0.05
N PRO A 111 -0.95 -1.01 -0.23
CA PRO A 111 -0.91 -2.45 -0.43
C PRO A 111 -1.40 -3.21 0.81
N VAL A 112 -2.11 -4.32 0.62
CA VAL A 112 -2.63 -5.15 1.72
C VAL A 112 -1.51 -5.65 2.64
N THR A 113 -0.33 -5.97 2.09
CA THR A 113 0.88 -6.39 2.82
C THR A 113 1.36 -5.35 3.84
N ARG A 114 1.04 -4.07 3.63
CA ARG A 114 1.37 -2.96 4.53
C ARG A 114 0.26 -2.60 5.50
N PHE A 115 -0.91 -3.22 5.37
CA PHE A 115 -2.02 -2.97 6.26
C PHE A 115 -1.83 -3.75 7.56
N GLY A 116 -1.53 -3.05 8.65
CA GLY A 116 -1.23 -3.66 9.94
C GLY A 116 -2.12 -3.20 11.10
N PRO A 117 -1.81 -3.62 12.34
CA PRO A 117 -2.58 -3.27 13.53
C PRO A 117 -2.75 -1.76 13.74
N ARG A 118 -1.72 -0.95 13.43
CA ARG A 118 -1.80 0.52 13.53
C ARG A 118 -2.81 1.12 12.56
N SER A 119 -2.89 0.60 11.33
CA SER A 119 -3.88 1.00 10.34
C SER A 119 -5.31 0.68 10.82
N LEU A 120 -5.51 -0.47 11.46
CA LEU A 120 -6.78 -0.83 12.06
C LEU A 120 -7.17 0.10 13.21
N MET A 121 -6.21 0.50 14.06
CA MET A 121 -6.44 1.49 15.12
C MET A 121 -6.85 2.85 14.55
N ALA A 122 -6.23 3.31 13.45
CA ALA A 122 -6.60 4.56 12.79
C ALA A 122 -8.06 4.54 12.31
N ILE A 123 -8.54 3.42 11.75
CA ILE A 123 -9.96 3.29 11.38
C ILE A 123 -10.86 3.33 12.61
N ARG A 124 -10.49 2.63 13.70
CA ARG A 124 -11.26 2.67 14.95
C ARG A 124 -11.36 4.10 15.49
N GLN A 125 -10.25 4.82 15.47
CA GLN A 125 -10.18 6.20 15.94
C GLN A 125 -11.08 7.12 15.10
N LEU A 126 -11.00 7.04 13.77
CA LEU A 126 -11.88 7.80 12.86
C LEU A 126 -13.38 7.56 13.16
N LEU A 127 -13.76 6.31 13.46
CA LEU A 127 -15.14 5.97 13.78
C LEU A 127 -15.59 6.56 15.13
N LEU A 128 -14.70 6.62 16.11
CA LEU A 128 -14.97 7.23 17.42
C LEU A 128 -15.09 8.76 17.31
N GLU A 129 -14.18 9.39 16.57
CA GLU A 129 -14.15 10.84 16.35
C GLU A 129 -15.39 11.35 15.62
N SER A 130 -16.05 10.51 14.82
CA SER A 130 -17.31 10.88 14.18
C SER A 130 -18.43 11.22 15.18
N GLY A 131 -18.33 10.79 16.45
CA GLY A 131 -19.29 11.08 17.53
C GLY A 131 -20.70 10.50 17.34
N ARG A 132 -20.99 9.91 16.18
CA ARG A 132 -22.33 9.48 15.76
C ARG A 132 -22.61 8.00 15.97
N LEU A 133 -21.61 7.23 16.40
CA LEU A 133 -21.66 5.77 16.46
C LEU A 133 -21.52 5.26 17.89
N ASN A 134 -22.41 4.35 18.29
CA ASN A 134 -22.25 3.62 19.55
C ASN A 134 -21.11 2.59 19.47
N ARG A 135 -20.60 2.19 20.64
CA ARG A 135 -19.51 1.20 20.78
C ARG A 135 -19.75 -0.09 19.99
N GLY A 136 -20.99 -0.59 19.99
CA GLY A 136 -21.35 -1.83 19.31
C GLY A 136 -21.21 -1.71 17.79
N THR A 137 -21.59 -0.56 17.23
CA THR A 137 -21.46 -0.29 15.80
C THR A 137 -20.00 -0.11 15.40
N VAL A 138 -19.19 0.57 16.22
CA VAL A 138 -17.74 0.69 16.00
C VAL A 138 -17.10 -0.71 15.96
N ASN A 139 -17.40 -1.58 16.93
CA ASN A 139 -16.88 -2.95 16.95
C ASN A 139 -17.30 -3.74 15.71
N LYS A 140 -18.58 -3.69 15.33
CA LYS A 140 -19.08 -4.35 14.10
C LYS A 140 -18.35 -3.88 12.83
N ARG A 141 -18.01 -2.60 12.72
CA ARG A 141 -17.24 -2.06 11.59
C ARG A 141 -15.80 -2.55 11.61
N VAL A 142 -15.14 -2.55 12.77
CA VAL A 142 -13.79 -3.10 12.93
C VAL A 142 -13.76 -4.58 12.56
N ASP A 143 -14.73 -5.38 12.99
CA ASP A 143 -14.83 -6.80 12.62
C ASP A 143 -15.17 -7.01 11.15
N THR A 144 -15.82 -6.04 10.50
CA THR A 144 -15.99 -6.04 9.05
C THR A 144 -14.65 -5.80 8.35
N VAL A 145 -13.81 -4.87 8.82
CA VAL A 145 -12.46 -4.67 8.27
C VAL A 145 -11.63 -5.96 8.38
N LYS A 146 -11.68 -6.64 9.53
CA LYS A 146 -11.00 -7.93 9.70
C LYS A 146 -11.48 -8.99 8.70
N ARG A 147 -12.79 -9.04 8.42
CA ARG A 147 -13.38 -9.96 7.43
C ARG A 147 -13.01 -9.62 5.98
N VAL A 148 -12.71 -8.37 5.67
CA VAL A 148 -12.24 -7.95 4.34
C VAL A 148 -10.81 -8.45 4.10
N LEU A 149 -9.99 -8.50 5.15
CA LEU A 149 -8.56 -8.85 5.11
C LEU A 149 -8.29 -10.35 5.32
N LYS A 150 -9.33 -11.15 5.52
CA LYS A 150 -9.26 -12.60 5.68
C LYS A 150 -9.54 -13.28 4.35
#